data_AF-A0A2B7GV22-F1
#
_entry.id   AF-A0A2B7GV22-F1
#
_cell.length_a   1.000
_cell.length_b   1.000
_cell.length_c   1.000
_cell.angle_alpha   90.00
_cell.angle_beta   90.00
_cell.angle_gamma   90.00
#
_symmetry.space_group_name_H-M   'P 1'
#
loop_
_entity.id
_entity.type
_entity.pdbx_description
1 polymer ?
#
loop_
_entity_poly.entity_id
_entity_poly.type
_entity_poly.pdbx_seq_one_letter_code
_entity_poly.pdbx_strand_id
1 'polypeptide(L)'
;MTRVLVPLAILEGESVSSGLSTLLGPMDVTVLGYHVLPEQTPPDQARLQYEDRATAALDDLVAEFEAAGGHADHRLVFTHDREQTVDRVAAETAADAYAIPGVTGPVDRLLVTVTGDVAVDRICSFVAELVGDREIGVTLFLATDDEAGGRESIEAAGKRLSEHGIDVETELAVDEPPFEALIDAATDHDAIVMGERAPSLRSLIFGEEAERVASESVGPVLVVRSLEQRDDAVERRD
;
A
#
# COMPACT_ATOMS: atom_id res chain seq x y z
N MET A 1 1.95 5.24 15.85
CA MET A 1 2.78 4.50 14.90
C MET A 1 1.82 3.86 13.94
N THR A 2 1.97 4.25 12.69
CA THR A 2 1.19 3.77 11.57
C THR A 2 1.59 2.33 11.26
N ARG A 3 0.60 1.48 11.00
CA ARG A 3 0.84 0.08 10.65
C ARG A 3 0.58 -0.20 9.17
N VAL A 4 1.50 -0.91 8.53
CA VAL A 4 1.41 -1.32 7.13
C VAL A 4 1.32 -2.85 7.03
N LEU A 5 0.30 -3.34 6.33
CA LEU A 5 0.16 -4.76 6.01
C LEU A 5 0.82 -5.06 4.66
N VAL A 6 1.75 -6.02 4.63
CA VAL A 6 2.44 -6.47 3.41
C VAL A 6 1.94 -7.87 3.06
N PRO A 7 0.90 -8.02 2.22
CA PRO A 7 0.42 -9.33 1.79
C PRO A 7 1.38 -9.94 0.76
N LEU A 8 1.81 -11.18 1.00
CA LEU A 8 2.73 -11.95 0.15
C LEU A 8 2.25 -13.38 -0.06
N ALA A 9 2.27 -13.84 -1.31
CA ALA A 9 2.14 -15.24 -1.67
C ALA A 9 3.45 -15.98 -1.31
N ILE A 10 3.62 -16.30 -0.03
CA ILE A 10 4.90 -16.74 0.56
C ILE A 10 5.49 -18.01 -0.08
N LEU A 11 4.65 -18.87 -0.67
CA LEU A 11 5.09 -20.11 -1.33
C LEU A 11 5.29 -19.96 -2.84
N GLU A 12 4.98 -18.80 -3.41
CA GLU A 12 5.16 -18.49 -4.83
C GLU A 12 6.48 -17.75 -5.10
N GLY A 13 7.27 -17.50 -4.05
CA GLY A 13 8.60 -16.87 -4.14
C GLY A 13 8.56 -15.36 -4.20
N GLU A 14 7.44 -14.74 -3.82
CA GLU A 14 7.37 -13.30 -3.61
C GLU A 14 8.34 -12.87 -2.51
N SER A 15 8.93 -11.69 -2.69
CA SER A 15 9.93 -11.12 -1.79
C SER A 15 9.73 -9.61 -1.66
N VAL A 16 10.35 -9.03 -0.65
CA VAL A 16 10.33 -7.59 -0.40
C VAL A 16 11.65 -7.02 -0.94
N SER A 17 11.56 -5.91 -1.68
CA SER A 17 12.76 -5.22 -2.13
C SER A 17 13.40 -4.43 -0.97
N SER A 18 14.74 -4.33 -0.99
CA SER A 18 15.48 -3.55 0.02
C SER A 18 15.03 -2.08 0.12
N GLY A 19 14.52 -1.53 -0.98
CA GLY A 19 13.93 -0.21 -1.00
C GLY A 19 12.63 -0.11 -0.22
N LEU A 20 11.74 -1.10 -0.38
CA LEU A 20 10.50 -1.15 0.39
C LEU A 20 10.77 -1.35 1.90
N SER A 21 11.71 -2.22 2.27
CA SER A 21 12.06 -2.41 3.68
C SER A 21 12.66 -1.15 4.32
N THR A 22 13.50 -0.43 3.57
CA THR A 22 14.04 0.87 4.00
C THR A 22 12.94 1.93 4.07
N LEU A 23 12.07 2.01 3.06
CA LEU A 23 10.97 2.97 3.00
C LEU A 23 10.03 2.82 4.19
N LEU A 24 9.69 1.59 4.58
CA LEU A 24 8.80 1.30 5.71
C LEU A 24 9.48 1.33 7.08
N GLY A 25 10.79 1.60 7.16
CA GLY A 25 11.53 1.64 8.43
C GLY A 25 10.89 2.44 9.58
N PRO A 26 10.26 3.61 9.33
CA PRO A 26 9.56 4.36 10.39
C PRO A 26 8.26 3.73 10.91
N MET A 27 7.76 2.67 10.25
CA MET A 27 6.42 2.10 10.44
C MET A 27 6.47 0.76 11.19
N ASP A 28 5.33 0.40 11.79
CA ASP A 28 5.08 -0.99 12.19
C ASP A 28 4.62 -1.80 10.97
N VAL A 29 5.33 -2.88 10.66
CA VAL A 29 5.03 -3.74 9.50
C VAL A 29 4.45 -5.06 9.98
N THR A 30 3.35 -5.50 9.36
CA THR A 30 2.89 -6.88 9.48
C THR A 30 3.00 -7.56 8.12
N VAL A 31 3.85 -8.59 8.02
CA VAL A 31 3.99 -9.41 6.82
C VAL A 31 2.94 -10.52 6.84
N LEU A 32 1.96 -10.45 5.94
CA LEU A 32 0.94 -11.48 5.78
C LEU A 32 1.38 -12.46 4.69
N GLY A 33 2.00 -13.56 5.10
CA GLY A 33 2.21 -14.70 4.22
C GLY A 33 0.89 -15.45 4.04
N TYR A 34 0.38 -15.50 2.81
CA TYR A 34 -0.78 -16.31 2.48
C TYR A 34 -0.45 -17.40 1.45
N HIS A 35 -1.24 -18.46 1.47
CA HIS A 35 -1.25 -19.46 0.42
C HIS A 35 -2.68 -19.83 0.07
N VAL A 36 -3.02 -19.69 -1.22
CA VAL A 36 -4.36 -20.00 -1.71
C VAL A 36 -4.47 -21.51 -1.97
N LEU A 37 -5.39 -22.16 -1.26
CA LEU A 37 -5.64 -23.59 -1.38
C LEU A 37 -6.66 -23.87 -2.48
N PRO A 38 -6.55 -25.02 -3.17
CA PRO A 38 -7.64 -25.52 -3.99
C PRO A 38 -8.91 -25.66 -3.14
N GLU A 39 -10.08 -25.38 -3.74
CA GLU A 39 -11.39 -25.39 -3.06
C GLU A 39 -11.69 -26.69 -2.29
N GLN A 40 -11.08 -27.80 -2.70
CA GLN A 40 -11.30 -29.14 -2.15
C GLN A 40 -10.25 -29.57 -1.10
N THR A 41 -9.24 -28.74 -0.81
CA THR A 41 -8.16 -29.07 0.12
C THR A 41 -8.45 -28.53 1.52
N PRO A 42 -8.53 -29.38 2.55
CA PRO A 42 -8.67 -28.92 3.93
C PRO A 42 -7.41 -28.15 4.39
N PRO A 43 -7.55 -26.99 5.04
CA PRO A 43 -6.41 -26.18 5.50
C PRO A 43 -5.42 -26.92 6.40
N ASP A 44 -5.93 -27.81 7.26
CA ASP A 44 -5.10 -28.55 8.22
C ASP A 44 -4.07 -29.48 7.53
N GLN A 45 -4.39 -30.02 6.35
CA GLN A 45 -3.43 -30.84 5.60
C GLN A 45 -2.34 -30.00 4.95
N ALA A 46 -2.68 -28.81 4.45
CA ALA A 46 -1.70 -27.90 3.86
C ALA A 46 -0.72 -27.36 4.91
N ARG A 47 -1.22 -27.06 6.13
CA ARG A 47 -0.39 -26.65 7.26
C ARG A 47 0.70 -27.67 7.58
N LEU A 48 0.33 -28.94 7.74
CA LEU A 48 1.30 -30.01 8.03
C LEU A 48 2.43 -30.13 6.99
N GLN A 49 2.18 -29.73 5.74
CA GLN A 49 3.15 -29.85 4.66
C GLN A 49 4.00 -28.60 4.48
N TYR A 50 3.42 -27.42 4.68
CA TYR A 50 4.04 -26.16 4.26
C TYR A 50 4.32 -25.18 5.40
N GLU A 51 3.76 -25.37 6.59
CA GLU A 51 3.84 -24.40 7.69
C GLU A 51 5.29 -24.10 8.08
N ASP A 52 6.13 -25.12 8.28
CA ASP A 52 7.53 -24.92 8.67
C ASP A 52 8.31 -24.11 7.63
N ARG A 53 8.11 -24.42 6.34
CA ARG A 53 8.78 -23.72 5.24
C ARG A 53 8.28 -22.29 5.08
N ALA A 54 6.97 -22.09 5.15
CA ALA A 54 6.37 -20.77 5.02
C ALA A 54 6.75 -19.86 6.20
N THR A 55 6.79 -20.42 7.41
CA THR A 55 7.22 -19.70 8.62
C THR A 55 8.68 -19.29 8.52
N ALA A 56 9.56 -20.21 8.10
CA ALA A 56 10.97 -19.87 7.91
C ALA A 56 11.17 -18.74 6.89
N ALA A 57 10.42 -18.75 5.78
CA ALA A 57 10.47 -17.66 4.79
C ALA A 57 9.93 -16.33 5.35
N LEU A 58 8.91 -16.38 6.22
CA LEU A 58 8.41 -15.17 6.90
C LEU A 58 9.39 -14.63 7.93
N ASP A 59 10.07 -15.50 8.66
CA ASP A 59 11.12 -15.11 9.62
C ASP A 59 12.28 -14.40 8.91
N ASP A 60 12.68 -14.90 7.73
CA ASP A 60 13.70 -14.25 6.90
C ASP A 60 13.24 -12.84 6.46
N LEU A 61 11.98 -12.69 6.03
CA LEU A 61 11.42 -11.38 5.64
C LEU A 61 11.32 -10.40 6.82
N VAL A 62 10.92 -10.87 8.00
CA VAL A 62 10.90 -10.04 9.22
C VAL A 62 12.31 -9.57 9.56
N ALA A 63 13.31 -10.45 9.47
CA ALA A 63 14.71 -10.10 9.70
C ALA A 63 15.22 -9.05 8.70
N GLU A 64 14.76 -9.05 7.45
CA GLU A 64 15.08 -8.01 6.46
C GLU A 64 14.55 -6.63 6.86
N PHE A 65 13.32 -6.55 7.36
CA PHE A 65 12.76 -5.28 7.87
C PHE A 65 13.49 -4.80 9.12
N GLU A 66 13.79 -5.70 10.06
CA GLU A 66 14.55 -5.36 11.26
C GLU A 66 15.98 -4.90 10.93
N ALA A 67 16.62 -5.53 9.94
CA ALA A 67 17.95 -5.12 9.46
C ALA A 67 17.94 -3.73 8.80
N ALA A 68 16.82 -3.33 8.19
CA ALA A 68 16.58 -1.98 7.69
C ALA A 68 16.23 -0.96 8.80
N GLY A 69 16.15 -1.39 10.06
CA GLY A 69 15.84 -0.56 11.22
C GLY A 69 14.35 -0.41 11.52
N GLY A 70 13.48 -1.17 10.84
CA GLY A 70 12.03 -1.18 11.06
C GLY A 70 11.57 -2.16 12.14
N HIS A 71 10.27 -2.12 12.43
CA HIS A 71 9.60 -3.06 13.31
C HIS A 71 8.68 -3.96 12.48
N ALA A 72 8.89 -5.27 12.52
CA ALA A 72 8.08 -6.20 11.75
C ALA A 72 7.59 -7.39 12.58
N ASP A 73 6.34 -7.80 12.35
CA ASP A 73 5.78 -9.08 12.76
C ASP A 73 5.19 -9.83 11.56
N HIS A 74 4.89 -11.12 11.69
CA HIS A 74 4.33 -11.91 10.59
C HIS A 74 3.05 -12.65 10.98
N ARG A 75 2.23 -12.94 9.96
CA ARG A 75 1.05 -13.81 10.03
C ARG A 75 1.05 -14.77 8.85
N LEU A 76 0.87 -16.05 9.13
CA LEU A 76 0.68 -17.08 8.10
C LEU A 76 -0.80 -17.48 8.02
N VAL A 77 -1.39 -17.41 6.83
CA VAL A 77 -2.78 -17.84 6.60
C VAL A 77 -2.90 -18.70 5.35
N PHE A 78 -3.42 -19.91 5.52
CA PHE A 78 -3.89 -20.73 4.40
C PHE A 78 -5.35 -20.39 4.13
N THR A 79 -5.68 -20.03 2.90
CA THR A 79 -7.00 -19.49 2.57
C THR A 79 -7.53 -19.99 1.24
N HIS A 80 -8.84 -19.94 1.04
CA HIS A 80 -9.48 -20.10 -0.27
C HIS A 80 -9.84 -18.77 -0.91
N ASP A 81 -9.82 -17.69 -0.12
CA ASP A 81 -10.20 -16.34 -0.53
C ASP A 81 -9.15 -15.35 -0.01
N ARG A 82 -8.28 -14.92 -0.93
CA ARG A 82 -7.21 -13.96 -0.65
C ARG A 82 -7.77 -12.62 -0.18
N GLU A 83 -8.77 -12.09 -0.87
CA GLU A 83 -9.34 -10.76 -0.59
C GLU A 83 -9.90 -10.70 0.83
N GLN A 84 -10.80 -11.63 1.16
CA GLN A 84 -11.39 -11.71 2.49
C GLN A 84 -10.32 -11.89 3.58
N THR A 85 -9.24 -12.61 3.28
CA THR A 85 -8.15 -12.85 4.23
C THR A 85 -7.34 -11.59 4.51
N VAL A 86 -6.95 -10.88 3.46
CA VAL A 86 -6.18 -9.64 3.57
C VAL A 86 -6.98 -8.60 4.35
N ASP A 87 -8.26 -8.40 4.03
CA ASP A 87 -9.10 -7.44 4.73
C ASP A 87 -9.32 -7.79 6.21
N ARG A 88 -9.58 -9.06 6.50
CA ARG A 88 -9.75 -9.54 7.87
C ARG A 88 -8.48 -9.32 8.69
N VAL A 89 -7.31 -9.71 8.17
CA VAL A 89 -6.04 -9.53 8.89
C VAL A 89 -5.70 -8.05 9.03
N ALA A 90 -5.97 -7.22 8.02
CA ALA A 90 -5.78 -5.78 8.11
C ALA A 90 -6.67 -5.15 9.19
N ALA A 91 -7.90 -5.64 9.36
CA ALA A 91 -8.78 -5.21 10.45
C ALA A 91 -8.28 -5.69 11.82
N GLU A 92 -7.87 -6.97 11.94
CA GLU A 92 -7.36 -7.57 13.18
C GLU A 92 -6.07 -6.90 13.68
N THR A 93 -5.20 -6.50 12.76
CA THR A 93 -3.91 -5.84 13.06
C THR A 93 -4.02 -4.34 13.20
N ALA A 94 -5.20 -3.77 12.88
CA ALA A 94 -5.45 -2.34 12.76
C ALA A 94 -4.49 -1.64 11.79
N ALA A 95 -4.22 -2.28 10.63
CA ALA A 95 -3.38 -1.68 9.59
C ALA A 95 -4.02 -0.39 9.05
N ASP A 96 -3.20 0.64 8.88
CA ASP A 96 -3.56 1.93 8.29
C ASP A 96 -3.34 1.94 6.77
N ALA A 97 -2.44 1.08 6.28
CA ALA A 97 -2.16 0.95 4.85
C ALA A 97 -1.82 -0.49 4.44
N TYR A 98 -1.93 -0.77 3.14
CA TYR A 98 -1.39 -1.96 2.49
C TYR A 98 -0.11 -1.58 1.72
N ALA A 99 0.86 -2.48 1.62
CA ALA A 99 1.98 -2.35 0.69
C ALA A 99 1.92 -3.46 -0.34
N ILE A 100 1.80 -3.08 -1.61
CA ILE A 100 1.99 -3.97 -2.74
C ILE A 100 3.48 -3.94 -3.07
N PRO A 101 4.19 -5.08 -2.95
CA PRO A 101 5.60 -5.14 -3.25
C PRO A 101 5.87 -4.81 -4.72
N GLY A 102 6.93 -4.05 -4.94
CA GLY A 102 7.50 -3.78 -6.26
C GLY A 102 9.02 -3.95 -6.21
N VAL A 103 9.66 -3.95 -7.38
CA VAL A 103 11.11 -4.12 -7.49
C VAL A 103 11.77 -2.75 -7.49
N THR A 104 12.12 -2.24 -6.31
CA THR A 104 12.75 -0.93 -6.19
C THR A 104 14.07 -0.95 -5.42
N GLY A 105 14.98 -0.05 -5.82
CA GLY A 105 16.16 0.31 -5.06
C GLY A 105 15.82 1.31 -3.95
N PRO A 106 16.79 2.11 -3.47
CA PRO A 106 16.47 3.25 -2.59
C PRO A 106 15.36 4.12 -3.19
N VAL A 107 14.42 4.55 -2.34
CA VAL A 107 13.29 5.39 -2.74
C VAL A 107 13.66 6.83 -2.46
N ASP A 108 13.98 7.58 -3.51
CA ASP A 108 14.35 9.00 -3.44
C ASP A 108 13.18 9.90 -3.88
N ARG A 109 12.25 9.37 -4.68
CA ARG A 109 11.08 10.10 -5.20
C ARG A 109 9.78 9.33 -4.95
N LEU A 110 8.84 10.00 -4.29
CA LEU A 110 7.54 9.47 -3.92
C LEU A 110 6.43 10.20 -4.66
N LEU A 111 5.65 9.46 -5.44
CA LEU A 111 4.43 9.97 -6.05
C LEU A 111 3.24 9.75 -5.10
N VAL A 112 2.48 10.79 -4.80
CA VAL A 112 1.33 10.72 -3.90
C VAL A 112 0.08 11.14 -4.66
N THR A 113 -0.83 10.20 -4.89
CA THR A 113 -2.08 10.51 -5.57
C THR A 113 -3.08 11.12 -4.59
N VAL A 114 -3.66 12.25 -5.01
CA VAL A 114 -4.75 12.90 -4.31
C VAL A 114 -6.02 12.46 -5.00
N THR A 115 -6.82 11.60 -4.37
CA THR A 115 -8.15 11.24 -4.89
C THR A 115 -9.23 11.94 -4.07
N GLY A 116 -10.23 12.48 -4.77
CA GLY A 116 -11.39 13.11 -4.15
C GLY A 116 -12.04 12.18 -3.14
N ASP A 117 -12.35 12.73 -1.98
CA ASP A 117 -13.00 12.13 -0.82
C ASP A 117 -12.12 11.33 0.17
N VAL A 118 -11.04 10.61 -0.20
CA VAL A 118 -10.21 9.99 0.86
C VAL A 118 -9.65 11.12 1.71
N ALA A 119 -9.71 10.97 3.04
CA ALA A 119 -9.22 11.98 3.97
C ALA A 119 -7.79 12.37 3.58
N VAL A 120 -7.65 13.48 2.84
CA VAL A 120 -6.37 14.08 2.43
C VAL A 120 -5.50 14.19 3.68
N ASP A 121 -6.11 14.50 4.81
CA ASP A 121 -5.48 14.50 6.13
C ASP A 121 -4.80 13.16 6.48
N ARG A 122 -5.43 12.01 6.21
CA ARG A 122 -4.85 10.68 6.46
C ARG A 122 -3.69 10.38 5.51
N ILE A 123 -3.85 10.65 4.21
CA ILE A 123 -2.74 10.45 3.25
C ILE A 123 -1.56 11.35 3.63
N CYS A 124 -1.81 12.63 3.91
CA CYS A 124 -0.77 13.56 4.33
C CYS A 124 -0.10 13.12 5.64
N SER A 125 -0.88 12.65 6.63
CA SER A 125 -0.32 12.14 7.89
C SER A 125 0.54 10.89 7.67
N PHE A 126 0.07 9.97 6.83
CA PHE A 126 0.80 8.76 6.45
C PHE A 126 2.11 9.12 5.74
N VAL A 127 2.06 10.00 4.74
CA VAL A 127 3.24 10.47 4.00
C VAL A 127 4.20 11.22 4.92
N ALA A 128 3.70 12.00 5.88
CA ALA A 128 4.54 12.71 6.83
C ALA A 128 5.32 11.75 7.74
N GLU A 129 4.65 10.74 8.31
CA GLU A 129 5.31 9.70 9.11
C GLU A 129 6.24 8.84 8.23
N LEU A 130 5.83 8.57 6.98
CA LEU A 130 6.62 7.80 6.03
C LEU A 130 7.91 8.55 5.71
N VAL A 131 7.87 9.76 5.21
CA VAL A 131 9.07 10.52 4.85
C VAL A 131 9.94 10.78 6.09
N GLY A 132 9.33 11.20 7.21
CA GLY A 132 10.05 11.54 8.43
C GLY A 132 11.11 12.61 8.17
N ASP A 133 12.31 12.43 8.72
CA ASP A 133 13.46 13.33 8.52
C ASP A 133 14.30 13.01 7.26
N ARG A 134 13.79 12.16 6.36
CA ARG A 134 14.55 11.67 5.20
C ARG A 134 14.39 12.60 4.00
N GLU A 135 15.44 12.70 3.19
CA GLU A 135 15.45 13.50 1.96
C GLU A 135 14.76 12.75 0.81
N ILE A 136 13.44 12.54 0.93
CA ILE A 136 12.60 11.95 -0.12
C ILE A 136 11.80 13.07 -0.78
N GLY A 137 11.99 13.25 -2.10
CA GLY A 137 11.20 14.20 -2.88
C GLY A 137 9.77 13.72 -3.02
N VAL A 138 8.79 14.56 -2.71
CA VAL A 138 7.36 14.22 -2.77
C VAL A 138 6.68 15.00 -3.89
N THR A 139 6.03 14.29 -4.80
CA THR A 139 5.19 14.87 -5.84
C THR A 139 3.74 14.50 -5.57
N LEU A 140 2.88 15.50 -5.39
CA LEU A 140 1.44 15.32 -5.37
C LEU A 140 0.93 15.24 -6.82
N PHE A 141 0.08 14.27 -7.09
CA PHE A 141 -0.52 14.06 -8.40
C PHE A 141 -2.05 13.97 -8.30
N LEU A 142 -2.74 14.64 -9.22
CA LEU A 142 -4.19 14.55 -9.36
C LEU A 142 -4.57 14.55 -10.84
N ALA A 143 -5.40 13.61 -11.25
CA ALA A 143 -6.05 13.60 -12.56
C ALA A 143 -7.55 13.90 -12.38
N THR A 144 -8.06 14.91 -13.08
CA THR A 144 -9.46 15.35 -12.96
C THR A 144 -9.94 16.14 -14.18
N ASP A 145 -11.23 16.05 -14.50
CA ASP A 145 -11.87 16.90 -15.51
C ASP A 145 -12.22 18.30 -14.95
N ASP A 146 -12.22 18.48 -13.63
CA ASP A 146 -12.40 19.77 -12.96
C ASP A 146 -11.04 20.38 -12.61
N GLU A 147 -10.45 21.13 -13.55
CA GLU A 147 -9.17 21.80 -13.35
C GLU A 147 -9.17 22.73 -12.12
N ALA A 148 -10.25 23.50 -11.92
CA ALA A 148 -10.30 24.50 -10.87
C ALA A 148 -10.40 23.84 -9.48
N GLY A 149 -11.33 22.91 -9.31
CA GLY A 149 -11.45 22.14 -8.08
C GLY A 149 -10.23 21.24 -7.83
N GLY A 150 -9.61 20.73 -8.89
CA GLY A 150 -8.39 19.94 -8.81
C GLY A 150 -7.20 20.73 -8.30
N ARG A 151 -6.97 21.92 -8.87
CA ARG A 151 -5.90 22.81 -8.42
C ARG A 151 -6.10 23.23 -6.96
N GLU A 152 -7.32 23.57 -6.55
CA GLU A 152 -7.61 23.87 -5.15
C GLU A 152 -7.32 22.67 -4.22
N SER A 153 -7.71 21.47 -4.63
CA SER A 153 -7.52 20.25 -3.86
C SER A 153 -6.04 19.89 -3.68
N ILE A 154 -5.25 19.94 -4.76
CA ILE A 154 -3.84 19.59 -4.73
C ILE A 154 -3.00 20.64 -3.97
N GLU A 155 -3.34 21.93 -4.09
CA GLU A 155 -2.72 23.00 -3.31
C GLU A 155 -3.05 22.85 -1.82
N ALA A 156 -4.29 22.48 -1.49
CA ALA A 156 -4.70 22.23 -0.11
C ALA A 156 -4.00 21.00 0.50
N ALA A 157 -3.74 19.97 -0.29
CA ALA A 157 -2.93 18.83 0.13
C ALA A 157 -1.45 19.22 0.31
N GLY A 158 -0.89 20.02 -0.62
CA GLY A 158 0.49 20.48 -0.54
C GLY A 158 0.74 21.33 0.68
N LYS A 159 -0.17 22.26 0.99
CA LYS A 159 -0.09 23.07 2.21
C LYS A 159 -0.04 22.22 3.48
N ARG A 160 -0.83 21.14 3.56
CA ARG A 160 -0.83 20.24 4.73
C ARG A 160 0.50 19.50 4.91
N LEU A 161 1.12 19.05 3.81
CA LEU A 161 2.44 18.43 3.88
C LEU A 161 3.52 19.45 4.25
N SER A 162 3.43 20.68 3.76
CA SER A 162 4.33 21.76 4.17
C SER A 162 4.20 22.13 5.66
N GLU A 163 3.01 22.01 6.25
CA GLU A 163 2.80 22.15 7.71
C GLU A 163 3.56 21.08 8.52
N HIS A 164 3.90 19.94 7.89
CA HIS A 164 4.75 18.89 8.44
C HIS A 164 6.23 19.05 8.04
N GLY A 165 6.60 20.16 7.37
CA GLY A 165 7.97 20.43 6.94
C GLY A 165 8.39 19.73 5.65
N ILE A 166 7.42 19.17 4.89
CA ILE A 166 7.68 18.48 3.64
C ILE A 166 7.39 19.42 2.47
N ASP A 167 8.43 19.72 1.70
CA ASP A 167 8.29 20.42 0.42
C ASP A 167 7.75 19.45 -0.63
N VAL A 168 6.72 19.88 -1.36
CA VAL A 168 6.08 19.06 -2.39
C VAL A 168 6.07 19.76 -3.74
N GLU A 169 6.22 18.97 -4.79
CA GLU A 169 5.86 19.36 -6.14
C GLU A 169 4.40 18.97 -6.41
N THR A 170 3.73 19.66 -7.33
CA THR A 170 2.32 19.38 -7.66
C THR A 170 2.15 19.21 -9.16
N GLU A 171 1.53 18.11 -9.56
CA GLU A 171 1.21 17.78 -10.94
C GLU A 171 -0.30 17.54 -11.10
N LEU A 172 -0.89 18.25 -12.06
CA LEU A 172 -2.32 18.17 -12.36
C LEU A 172 -2.50 17.74 -13.81
N ALA A 173 -3.11 16.57 -14.02
CA ALA A 173 -3.54 16.10 -15.33
C ALA A 173 -5.02 16.45 -15.53
N VAL A 174 -5.34 17.08 -16.66
CA VAL A 174 -6.69 17.60 -16.95
C VAL A 174 -7.17 17.03 -18.28
N ASP A 175 -8.42 16.56 -18.32
CA ASP A 175 -9.04 15.94 -19.50
C ASP A 175 -8.29 14.68 -20.01
N GLU A 176 -7.57 14.00 -19.12
CA GLU A 176 -6.80 12.78 -19.40
C GLU A 176 -7.35 11.58 -18.61
N PRO A 177 -7.32 10.35 -19.17
CA PRO A 177 -7.70 9.16 -18.43
C PRO A 177 -6.86 9.01 -17.16
N PRO A 178 -7.46 9.00 -15.94
CA PRO A 178 -6.71 9.09 -14.68
C PRO A 178 -5.65 8.00 -14.50
N PHE A 179 -5.91 6.81 -15.03
CA PHE A 179 -4.99 5.68 -14.97
C PHE A 179 -3.76 5.87 -15.86
N GLU A 180 -3.96 6.31 -17.10
CA GLU A 180 -2.85 6.52 -18.05
C GLU A 180 -1.95 7.66 -17.55
N ALA A 181 -2.56 8.76 -17.12
CA ALA A 181 -1.83 9.88 -16.54
C ALA A 181 -1.05 9.49 -15.26
N LEU A 182 -1.59 8.59 -14.44
CA LEU A 182 -0.88 8.06 -13.27
C LEU A 182 0.36 7.23 -13.66
N ILE A 183 0.24 6.35 -14.67
CA ILE A 183 1.35 5.52 -15.14
C ILE A 183 2.47 6.40 -15.72
N ASP A 184 2.09 7.40 -16.52
CA ASP A 184 3.05 8.34 -17.09
C ASP A 184 3.78 9.12 -15.99
N ALA A 185 3.05 9.65 -15.00
CA ALA A 185 3.65 10.33 -13.86
C ALA A 185 4.56 9.40 -13.03
N ALA A 186 4.14 8.16 -12.78
CA ALA A 186 4.88 7.19 -11.96
C ALA A 186 6.23 6.77 -12.56
N THR A 187 6.47 7.01 -13.85
CA THR A 187 7.71 6.62 -14.53
C THR A 187 8.96 7.31 -13.94
N ASP A 188 8.80 8.50 -13.37
CA ASP A 188 9.88 9.30 -12.79
C ASP A 188 10.03 9.14 -11.26
N HIS A 189 9.31 8.18 -10.67
CA HIS A 189 9.23 7.95 -9.22
C HIS A 189 9.55 6.51 -8.82
N ASP A 190 10.03 6.35 -7.59
CA ASP A 190 10.52 5.06 -7.10
C ASP A 190 9.45 4.30 -6.30
N ALA A 191 8.38 4.98 -5.87
CA ALA A 191 7.26 4.44 -5.13
C ALA A 191 5.99 5.32 -5.28
N ILE A 192 4.82 4.72 -5.08
CA ILE A 192 3.52 5.40 -5.17
C ILE A 192 2.76 5.28 -3.84
N VAL A 193 2.12 6.35 -3.40
CA VAL A 193 1.14 6.36 -2.29
C VAL A 193 -0.22 6.79 -2.82
N MET A 194 -1.28 6.12 -2.41
CA MET A 194 -2.66 6.48 -2.78
C MET A 194 -3.67 6.08 -1.71
N GLY A 195 -4.86 6.68 -1.76
CA GLY A 195 -5.97 6.34 -0.85
C GLY A 195 -6.94 5.31 -1.41
N GLU A 196 -7.43 4.40 -0.56
CA GLU A 196 -8.28 3.23 -0.88
C GLU A 196 -9.56 3.51 -1.70
N ARG A 197 -10.14 4.73 -1.68
CA ARG A 197 -11.42 5.00 -2.36
C ARG A 197 -11.36 5.26 -3.86
N ALA A 198 -10.23 5.00 -4.53
CA ALA A 198 -10.33 4.87 -5.99
C ALA A 198 -11.10 3.57 -6.31
N PRO A 199 -12.22 3.63 -7.07
CA PRO A 199 -13.06 2.46 -7.38
C PRO A 199 -12.31 1.32 -8.12
N SER A 200 -11.09 1.59 -8.59
CA SER A 200 -10.14 0.66 -9.18
C SER A 200 -9.18 -0.03 -8.18
N LEU A 201 -9.15 0.34 -6.88
CA LEU A 201 -8.10 -0.14 -5.96
C LEU A 201 -8.35 -1.51 -5.33
N ARG A 202 -9.61 -1.94 -5.22
CA ARG A 202 -9.90 -3.35 -4.96
C ARG A 202 -9.42 -4.22 -6.10
N SER A 203 -9.62 -3.75 -7.34
CA SER A 203 -9.01 -4.32 -8.54
C SER A 203 -7.49 -4.14 -8.57
N LEU A 204 -6.91 -3.22 -7.78
CA LEU A 204 -5.47 -2.97 -7.66
C LEU A 204 -4.74 -3.76 -6.57
N ILE A 205 -5.46 -4.42 -5.66
CA ILE A 205 -4.88 -5.38 -4.71
C ILE A 205 -5.31 -6.82 -5.10
N PHE A 206 -6.45 -6.95 -5.80
CA PHE A 206 -7.13 -8.22 -6.03
C PHE A 206 -7.59 -8.46 -7.48
N GLY A 207 -7.32 -7.56 -8.44
CA GLY A 207 -7.78 -7.64 -9.83
C GLY A 207 -6.67 -7.44 -10.88
N GLU A 208 -7.03 -7.55 -12.15
CA GLU A 208 -6.08 -7.49 -13.28
C GLU A 208 -5.45 -6.09 -13.45
N GLU A 209 -6.12 -5.04 -12.97
CA GLU A 209 -5.58 -3.67 -12.99
C GLU A 209 -4.47 -3.49 -11.95
N ALA A 210 -4.49 -4.27 -10.86
CA ALA A 210 -3.39 -4.42 -9.89
C ALA A 210 -2.12 -4.86 -10.54
N GLU A 211 -2.26 -6.00 -11.21
CA GLU A 211 -1.17 -6.63 -11.91
C GLU A 211 -0.72 -5.72 -13.04
N ARG A 212 -1.61 -4.91 -13.63
CA ARG A 212 -1.23 -3.95 -14.65
C ARG A 212 -0.47 -2.75 -14.08
N VAL A 213 -0.91 -2.12 -12.99
CA VAL A 213 -0.09 -1.06 -12.37
C VAL A 213 1.17 -1.63 -11.75
N ALA A 214 1.14 -2.79 -11.10
CA ALA A 214 2.33 -3.42 -10.56
C ALA A 214 3.27 -3.99 -11.65
N SER A 215 2.76 -4.33 -12.85
CA SER A 215 3.61 -4.73 -13.99
C SER A 215 4.18 -3.54 -14.74
N GLU A 216 3.47 -2.41 -14.76
CA GLU A 216 3.88 -1.18 -15.46
C GLU A 216 4.62 -0.20 -14.53
N SER A 217 4.33 -0.21 -13.23
CA SER A 217 5.06 0.50 -12.16
C SER A 217 6.20 -0.36 -11.66
N VAL A 218 7.41 0.16 -11.78
CA VAL A 218 8.62 -0.54 -11.31
C VAL A 218 8.69 -0.54 -9.78
N GLY A 219 8.12 0.47 -9.12
CA GLY A 219 8.19 0.70 -7.68
C GLY A 219 7.05 0.10 -6.84
N PRO A 220 7.24 -0.06 -5.51
CA PRO A 220 6.21 -0.48 -4.58
C PRO A 220 5.09 0.56 -4.48
N VAL A 221 3.92 0.06 -4.11
CA VAL A 221 2.69 0.85 -4.08
C VAL A 221 2.04 0.74 -2.71
N LEU A 222 1.87 1.87 -2.03
CA LEU A 222 1.30 1.99 -0.69
C LEU A 222 -0.14 2.50 -0.77
N VAL A 223 -1.08 1.73 -0.21
CA VAL A 223 -2.51 2.04 -0.24
C VAL A 223 -3.01 2.39 1.15
N VAL A 224 -3.28 3.66 1.39
CA VAL A 224 -3.79 4.20 2.66
C VAL A 224 -5.27 3.89 2.80
N ARG A 225 -5.64 3.20 3.88
CA ARG A 225 -6.99 2.68 4.11
C ARG A 225 -7.99 3.75 4.52
N SER A 226 -9.22 3.59 4.06
CA SER A 226 -10.37 4.40 4.44
C SER A 226 -11.18 3.68 5.51
N LEU A 227 -10.84 3.89 6.80
CA LEU A 227 -11.51 3.27 7.95
C LEU A 227 -13.00 3.65 8.13
N GLU A 228 -13.59 4.47 7.25
CA GLU A 228 -15.00 4.87 7.30
C GLU A 228 -15.99 3.73 7.02
N GLN A 229 -15.56 2.58 6.49
CA GLN A 229 -16.43 1.39 6.35
C GLN A 229 -16.68 0.63 7.67
N ARG A 230 -16.18 1.12 8.81
CA ARG A 230 -16.38 0.46 10.12
C ARG A 230 -17.81 0.57 10.68
N ASP A 231 -18.61 1.54 10.24
CA ASP A 231 -19.97 1.76 10.77
C ASP A 231 -21.09 1.14 9.90
N ASP A 232 -20.94 1.06 8.58
CA ASP A 232 -22.03 0.57 7.69
C ASP A 232 -22.25 -0.96 7.72
N ALA A 233 -21.27 -1.73 8.21
CA ALA A 233 -21.38 -3.19 8.28
C ALA A 233 -22.15 -3.68 9.53
N VAL A 234 -22.32 -2.82 10.55
CA VAL A 234 -23.04 -3.16 11.78
C VAL A 234 -24.56 -2.90 11.62
N GLU A 235 -24.97 -1.94 10.80
CA GLU A 235 -26.40 -1.60 10.61
C GLU A 235 -27.18 -2.51 9.62
N ARG A 236 -26.54 -3.50 8.98
CA ARG A 236 -27.24 -4.48 8.12
C ARG A 236 -27.52 -5.82 8.82
N ARG A 237 -27.43 -5.85 10.15
CA ARG A 237 -27.80 -6.99 10.99
C ARG A 237 -28.76 -6.56 12.10
N ASP A 238 -29.90 -5.99 11.73
CA ASP A 238 -31.10 -5.94 12.56
C ASP A 238 -32.36 -6.22 11.72
#